data_AF-A0A7C6DTS9-F1
#
_entry.id   AF-A0A7C6DTS9-F1
#
_cell.length_a   1.000
_cell.length_b   1.000
_cell.length_c   1.000
_cell.angle_alpha   90.00
_cell.angle_beta   90.00
_cell.angle_gamma   90.00
#
_symmetry.space_group_name_H-M   'P 1'
#
loop_
_entity.id
_entity.type
_entity.pdbx_description
1 polymer ?
#
loop_
_entity_poly.entity_id
_entity_poly.type
_entity_poly.pdbx_seq_one_letter_code
_entity_poly.pdbx_strand_id
1 'polypeptide(L)'
;MKSPWPTKKLGELIEERKEKNLIRKSLPVFTVSHIYGLIPYQNIFYKRIHSIDTSNYKIVRKFDFAFGLPTKDTLPFGLLEQEEAI
;
A
#
# COMPACT_ATOMS: atom_id res chain seq x y z
N MET A 1 -12.20 27.34 -18.18
CA MET A 1 -12.52 26.28 -19.18
C MET A 1 -12.77 24.99 -18.42
N LYS A 2 -13.83 24.24 -18.74
CA LYS A 2 -14.03 22.89 -18.17
C LYS A 2 -13.08 21.92 -18.88
N SER A 3 -12.50 20.99 -18.12
CA SER A 3 -11.71 19.89 -18.69
C SER A 3 -12.58 19.06 -19.65
N PRO A 4 -12.06 18.64 -20.82
CA PRO A 4 -12.79 17.74 -21.72
C PRO A 4 -12.94 16.32 -21.14
N TRP A 5 -12.20 15.99 -20.08
CA TRP A 5 -12.24 14.69 -19.43
C TRP A 5 -13.43 14.57 -18.47
N PRO A 6 -14.16 13.44 -18.48
CA PRO A 6 -15.24 13.21 -17.53
C PRO A 6 -14.70 13.00 -16.12
N THR A 7 -15.31 13.65 -15.12
CA THR A 7 -15.05 13.37 -13.70
C THR A 7 -15.70 12.05 -13.32
N LYS A 8 -14.92 11.08 -12.83
CA LYS A 8 -15.40 9.79 -12.32
C LYS A 8 -14.97 9.56 -10.88
N LYS A 9 -15.73 8.75 -10.14
CA LYS A 9 -15.30 8.32 -8.80
C LYS A 9 -14.24 7.24 -8.93
N LEU A 10 -13.21 7.28 -8.08
CA LEU A 10 -12.12 6.30 -8.14
C LEU A 10 -12.63 4.85 -8.02
N GLY A 11 -13.60 4.59 -7.14
CA GLY A 11 -14.20 3.27 -6.96
C GLY A 11 -15.02 2.75 -8.15
N GLU A 12 -15.26 3.56 -9.19
CA GLU A 12 -15.84 3.10 -10.46
C GLU A 12 -14.76 2.56 -11.42
N LEU A 13 -13.49 2.83 -11.12
CA LEU A 13 -12.34 2.51 -11.97
C LEU A 13 -11.39 1.48 -11.36
N ILE A 14 -11.49 1.22 -10.06
CA ILE A 14 -10.58 0.33 -9.33
C ILE A 14 -11.35 -0.69 -8.49
N GLU A 15 -10.68 -1.80 -8.19
CA GLU A 15 -11.13 -2.81 -7.23
C GLU A 15 -10.25 -2.77 -5.98
N GLU A 16 -10.86 -2.86 -4.80
CA GLU A 16 -10.11 -2.98 -3.55
C GLU A 16 -9.64 -4.43 -3.35
N ARG A 17 -8.34 -4.62 -3.18
CA ARG A 17 -7.80 -5.91 -2.73
C ARG A 17 -8.10 -6.11 -1.24
N LYS A 18 -8.90 -7.15 -0.95
CA LYS A 18 -9.29 -7.56 0.42
C LYS A 18 -8.55 -8.80 0.93
N GLU A 19 -7.65 -9.36 0.12
CA GLU A 19 -6.85 -10.53 0.46
C GLU A 19 -5.97 -10.26 1.68
N LYS A 20 -5.98 -11.21 2.63
CA LYS A 20 -5.19 -11.15 3.86
C LYS A 20 -4.22 -12.33 3.93
N ASN A 21 -3.14 -12.19 4.71
CA ASN A 21 -2.13 -13.24 4.90
C ASN A 21 -2.59 -14.38 5.86
N LEU A 22 -3.79 -14.93 5.68
CA LEU A 22 -4.41 -15.87 6.64
C LEU A 22 -3.56 -17.11 6.93
N ILE A 23 -2.78 -17.58 5.95
CA ILE A 23 -1.90 -18.75 6.10
C ILE A 23 -0.50 -18.40 6.64
N ARG A 24 -0.29 -17.16 7.10
CA ARG A 24 0.97 -16.67 7.68
C ARG A 24 2.20 -16.93 6.81
N LYS A 25 2.09 -16.64 5.51
CA LYS A 25 3.25 -16.65 4.62
C LYS A 25 4.30 -15.69 5.16
N SER A 26 5.57 -16.08 5.09
CA SER A 26 6.70 -15.20 5.38
C SER A 26 6.91 -14.25 4.21
N LEU A 27 6.16 -13.14 4.21
CA LEU A 27 6.22 -12.09 3.19
C LEU A 27 6.89 -10.82 3.77
N PRO A 28 7.58 -10.03 2.94
CA PRO A 28 8.08 -8.72 3.34
C PRO A 28 6.92 -7.81 3.78
N VAL A 29 7.18 -7.01 4.82
CA VAL A 29 6.23 -6.03 5.34
C VAL A 29 6.55 -4.67 4.76
N PHE A 30 5.52 -3.99 4.25
CA PHE A 30 5.63 -2.65 3.69
C PHE A 30 4.96 -1.61 4.60
N THR A 31 5.35 -0.36 4.43
CA THR A 31 4.70 0.82 5.02
C THR A 31 4.45 1.86 3.94
N VAL A 32 3.42 2.70 4.12
CA VAL A 32 3.16 3.82 3.21
C VAL A 32 3.72 5.09 3.85
N SER A 33 4.85 5.55 3.34
CA SER A 33 5.52 6.79 3.72
C SER A 33 4.90 7.99 3.01
N HIS A 34 4.88 9.15 3.68
CA HIS A 34 4.48 10.43 3.08
C HIS A 34 5.46 10.95 2.04
N ILE A 35 6.73 10.55 2.12
CA ILE A 35 7.80 11.03 1.23
C ILE A 35 8.04 10.04 0.09
N TYR A 36 8.03 8.74 0.40
CA TYR A 36 8.46 7.70 -0.53
C TYR A 36 7.33 6.78 -1.03
N GLY A 37 6.10 6.99 -0.57
CA GLY A 37 4.99 6.08 -0.89
C GLY A 37 5.17 4.70 -0.26
N LEU A 38 4.77 3.65 -0.98
CA LEU A 38 4.86 2.26 -0.51
C LEU A 38 6.33 1.81 -0.55
N ILE A 39 6.89 1.47 0.61
CA ILE A 39 8.30 1.12 0.77
C ILE A 39 8.47 -0.03 1.77
N PRO A 40 9.49 -0.91 1.61
CA PRO A 40 9.81 -1.90 2.63
C PRO A 40 9.99 -1.24 3.99
N TYR A 41 9.36 -1.84 5.01
CA TYR A 41 9.35 -1.33 6.37
C TYR A 41 10.77 -1.07 6.93
N GLN A 42 11.71 -1.93 6.58
CA GLN A 42 13.10 -1.90 7.06
C GLN A 42 13.86 -0.65 6.58
N ASN A 43 13.43 -0.02 5.49
CA ASN A 43 14.07 1.19 4.96
C ASN A 43 13.73 2.44 5.78
N ILE A 44 12.70 2.37 6.62
CA ILE A 44 12.23 3.50 7.45
C ILE A 44 12.57 3.28 8.93
N PHE A 45 12.52 2.03 9.41
CA PHE A 45 12.61 1.73 10.83
C PHE A 45 13.73 0.76 11.15
N TYR A 46 14.61 1.15 12.07
CA TYR A 46 15.76 0.35 12.51
C TYR A 46 15.38 -0.86 13.41
N LYS A 47 14.24 -0.78 14.10
CA LYS A 47 13.73 -1.85 14.98
C LYS A 47 12.43 -2.42 14.42
N ARG A 48 12.00 -3.62 14.84
CA ARG A 48 10.68 -4.16 14.48
C ARG A 48 9.55 -3.44 15.24
N ILE A 49 8.65 -2.79 14.52
CA ILE A 49 7.45 -2.10 15.03
C ILE A 49 6.19 -2.80 14.50
N HIS A 50 6.28 -3.55 13.40
CA HIS A 50 5.18 -4.37 12.91
C HIS A 50 4.96 -5.60 13.81
N SER A 51 3.73 -6.13 13.75
CA SER A 51 3.29 -7.31 14.51
C SER A 51 4.08 -8.56 14.13
N ILE A 52 4.32 -9.45 15.09
CA ILE A 52 4.85 -10.80 14.81
C ILE A 52 3.84 -11.57 13.96
N ASP A 53 2.56 -11.52 14.33
CA ASP A 53 1.49 -12.13 13.56
C ASP A 53 1.01 -11.16 12.50
N THR A 54 1.32 -11.46 11.24
CA THR A 54 0.91 -10.69 10.06
C THR A 54 -0.35 -11.24 9.40
N SER A 55 -1.05 -12.20 10.01
CA SER A 55 -2.23 -12.86 9.40
C SER A 55 -3.36 -11.90 9.00
N ASN A 56 -3.49 -10.80 9.74
CA ASN A 56 -4.49 -9.77 9.48
C ASN A 56 -4.04 -8.70 8.46
N TYR A 57 -2.79 -8.75 8.00
CA TYR A 57 -2.27 -7.77 7.05
C TYR A 57 -2.82 -8.06 5.65
N LYS A 58 -3.09 -6.99 4.89
CA LYS A 58 -3.44 -7.12 3.48
C LYS A 58 -2.23 -7.57 2.67
N ILE A 59 -2.46 -8.45 1.71
CA ILE A 59 -1.45 -8.78 0.70
C ILE A 59 -1.51 -7.71 -0.38
N VAL A 60 -0.36 -7.18 -0.78
CA VAL A 60 -0.19 -6.32 -1.96
C VAL A 60 0.55 -7.11 -3.04
N ARG A 61 0.18 -6.90 -4.29
CA ARG A 61 0.78 -7.51 -5.48
C ARG A 61 1.40 -6.45 -6.36
N LYS A 62 2.26 -6.88 -7.29
CA LYS A 62 2.83 -6.00 -8.31
C LYS A 62 1.72 -5.19 -8.98
N PHE A 63 1.98 -3.89 -9.11
CA PHE A 63 1.07 -2.87 -9.64
C PHE A 63 -0.16 -2.51 -8.79
N ASP A 64 -0.27 -3.03 -7.57
CA ASP A 64 -1.23 -2.48 -6.63
C ASP A 64 -0.79 -1.10 -6.13
N PHE A 65 -1.75 -0.21 -5.94
CA PHE A 65 -1.58 1.00 -5.15
C PHE A 65 -1.98 0.74 -3.70
N ALA A 66 -1.12 1.15 -2.78
CA ALA A 66 -1.45 1.19 -1.35
C ALA A 66 -1.51 2.63 -0.87
N PHE A 67 -2.49 2.95 -0.04
CA PHE A 67 -2.66 4.26 0.58
C PHE A 67 -2.57 4.14 2.10
N GLY A 68 -1.93 5.12 2.72
CA GLY A 68 -1.83 5.24 4.17
C GLY A 68 -2.99 6.04 4.76
N LEU A 69 -2.89 6.32 6.06
CA LEU A 69 -3.84 7.20 6.73
C LEU A 69 -3.68 8.64 6.20
N PRO A 70 -4.76 9.29 5.75
CA PRO A 70 -4.70 10.68 5.32
C PRO A 70 -4.41 11.61 6.51
N THR A 71 -3.66 12.67 6.25
CA THR A 71 -3.62 13.87 7.10
C THR A 71 -4.57 14.92 6.54
N LYS A 72 -4.67 16.08 7.20
CA LYS A 72 -5.48 17.21 6.72
C LYS A 72 -5.11 17.62 5.29
N ASP A 73 -3.82 17.54 4.94
CA ASP A 73 -3.28 18.13 3.72
C ASP A 73 -2.73 17.08 2.73
N THR A 74 -2.56 15.82 3.13
CA THR A 74 -1.95 14.79 2.28
C THR A 74 -2.59 13.43 2.44
N LEU A 75 -2.68 12.67 1.34
CA LEU A 75 -2.97 11.25 1.35
C LEU A 75 -1.71 10.53 0.84
N PRO A 76 -0.93 9.88 1.70
CA PRO A 76 0.24 9.15 1.26
C PRO A 76 -0.21 7.90 0.49
N PHE A 77 0.37 7.66 -0.67
CA PHE A 77 0.12 6.45 -1.45
C PHE A 77 1.38 6.06 -2.24
N GLY A 78 1.44 4.82 -2.71
CA GLY A 78 2.50 4.38 -3.62
C GLY A 78 2.14 3.11 -4.38
N LEU A 79 2.83 2.92 -5.50
CA LEU A 79 2.72 1.78 -6.39
C LEU A 79 3.73 0.71 -5.98
N LEU A 80 3.33 -0.56 -5.95
CA LEU A 80 4.31 -1.66 -5.89
C LEU A 80 4.87 -1.92 -7.30
N GLU A 81 6.01 -1.30 -7.63
CA GLU A 81 6.58 -1.39 -8.99
C GLU A 81 7.19 -2.76 -9.32
N GLN A 82 7.85 -3.39 -8.34
CA GLN A 82 8.42 -4.73 -8.46
C GLN A 82 7.93 -5.62 -7.33
N GLU A 83 7.60 -6.87 -7.65
CA GLU A 83 7.68 -7.94 -6.66
C GLU A 83 9.16 -8.04 -6.29
N GLU A 84 9.51 -7.59 -5.09
CA GLU A 84 10.86 -7.84 -4.60
C GLU A 84 11.04 -9.36 -4.54
N ALA A 85 11.99 -9.84 -5.34
CA ALA A 85 12.35 -11.24 -5.41
C ALA A 85 12.78 -11.71 -4.02
N ILE A 86 12.08 -12.70 -3.48
CA ILE A 86 12.49 -13.46 -2.29
C ILE A 86 13.47 -14.54 -2.75
#